data_AF-A0A1G2ES29-F1
#
_entry.id   AF-A0A1G2ES29-F1
#
_cell.length_a   1.000
_cell.length_b   1.000
_cell.length_c   1.000
_cell.angle_alpha   90.00
_cell.angle_beta   90.00
_cell.angle_gamma   90.00
#
_symmetry.space_group_name_H-M   'P 1'
#
loop_
_entity.id
_entity.type
_entity.pdbx_description
1 polymer ?
#
loop_
_entity_poly.entity_id
_entity_poly.type
_entity_poly.pdbx_seq_one_letter_code
_entity_poly.pdbx_strand_id
1 'polypeptide(L)'
;MKEGKMIEYVVERLSNIPESKKAIISFIHWDDYKAVLAKPKDDYLPCITTVQFRLIKNKKGWKMNTIFNARSIDAFQKASGNLVAIVLLSKKIAKQIAKNLKVPVDLNTLDGIITDAHIYQETINDAKELVNKYKNICN
;
A
#
# COMPACT_ATOMS: atom_id res chain seq x y z
N MET A 1 -14.06 14.30 -0.48
CA MET A 1 -13.82 13.67 0.84
C MET A 1 -12.63 14.36 1.48
N LYS A 2 -12.73 14.84 2.73
CA LYS A 2 -11.56 15.43 3.42
C LYS A 2 -10.56 14.31 3.77
N GLU A 3 -9.27 14.52 3.48
CA GLU A 3 -8.16 13.65 3.88
C GLU A 3 -8.30 13.28 5.38
N GLY A 4 -8.10 12.00 5.72
CA GLY A 4 -8.21 11.48 7.09
C GLY A 4 -9.37 10.50 7.31
N LYS A 5 -10.52 10.71 6.66
CA LYS A 5 -11.69 9.81 6.84
C LYS A 5 -11.50 8.39 6.32
N MET A 6 -10.53 8.15 5.43
CA MET A 6 -10.32 6.82 4.85
C MET A 6 -9.69 5.83 5.84
N ILE A 7 -8.77 6.29 6.69
CA ILE A 7 -8.20 5.47 7.76
C ILE A 7 -9.29 5.17 8.80
N GLU A 8 -10.04 6.19 9.20
CA GLU A 8 -11.16 6.06 10.14
C GLU A 8 -12.20 5.07 9.61
N TYR A 9 -12.58 5.19 8.34
CA TYR A 9 -13.49 4.26 7.67
C TYR A 9 -13.00 2.81 7.77
N VAL A 10 -11.73 2.55 7.46
CA VAL A 10 -11.16 1.19 7.56
C VAL A 10 -11.20 0.68 8.99
N VAL A 11 -10.77 1.51 9.96
CA VAL A 11 -10.73 1.15 11.38
C VAL A 11 -12.14 0.85 11.88
N GLU A 12 -13.10 1.72 11.64
CA GLU A 12 -14.50 1.55 12.05
C GLU A 12 -15.12 0.33 11.38
N ARG A 13 -14.92 0.17 10.07
CA ARG A 13 -15.48 -0.94 9.31
C ARG A 13 -15.01 -2.29 9.84
N LEU A 14 -13.71 -2.45 10.07
CA LEU A 14 -13.12 -3.70 10.56
C LEU A 14 -13.29 -3.89 12.07
N SER A 15 -13.52 -2.82 12.83
CA SER A 15 -13.90 -2.95 14.25
C SER A 15 -15.34 -3.43 14.41
N ASN A 16 -16.24 -3.01 13.50
CA ASN A 16 -17.64 -3.44 13.53
C ASN A 16 -17.86 -4.79 12.84
N ILE A 17 -17.17 -5.04 11.72
CA ILE A 17 -17.29 -6.27 10.92
C ILE A 17 -15.86 -6.72 10.53
N PRO A 18 -15.17 -7.49 11.38
CA PRO A 18 -13.78 -7.91 11.16
C PRO A 18 -13.53 -8.62 9.83
N GLU A 19 -14.47 -9.43 9.37
CA GLU A 19 -14.36 -10.20 8.12
C GLU A 19 -14.71 -9.37 6.87
N SER A 20 -14.89 -8.05 7.01
CA SER A 20 -15.35 -7.23 5.91
C SER A 20 -14.34 -7.17 4.77
N LYS A 21 -14.83 -7.45 3.57
CA LYS A 21 -14.10 -7.27 2.30
C LYS A 21 -14.12 -5.82 1.79
N LYS A 22 -14.77 -4.89 2.50
CA LYS A 22 -15.00 -3.51 2.05
C LYS A 22 -14.02 -2.50 2.66
N ALA A 23 -13.09 -2.95 3.51
CA ALA A 23 -12.11 -2.10 4.14
C ALA A 23 -10.97 -1.75 3.15
N ILE A 24 -11.20 -0.73 2.35
CA ILE A 24 -10.31 -0.29 1.28
C ILE A 24 -10.12 1.23 1.32
N ILE A 25 -8.90 1.67 1.04
CA ILE A 25 -8.54 3.06 0.79
C ILE A 25 -8.32 3.19 -0.72
N SER A 26 -8.98 4.16 -1.36
CA SER A 26 -8.80 4.50 -2.77
C SER A 26 -8.15 5.87 -2.86
N PHE A 27 -7.03 5.95 -3.58
CA PHE A 27 -6.29 7.20 -3.78
C PHE A 27 -6.65 7.90 -5.09
N ILE A 28 -7.19 7.15 -6.06
CA ILE A 28 -7.63 7.73 -7.34
C ILE A 28 -9.12 8.06 -7.28
N HIS A 29 -9.45 9.24 -7.76
CA HIS A 29 -10.78 9.81 -7.88
C HIS A 29 -10.99 10.42 -9.27
N TRP A 30 -12.26 10.70 -9.62
CA TRP A 30 -12.60 11.35 -10.89
C TRP A 30 -11.91 12.71 -11.06
N ASP A 31 -11.67 13.42 -9.97
CA ASP A 31 -11.00 14.71 -9.97
C ASP A 31 -9.54 14.62 -10.42
N ASP A 32 -8.85 13.51 -10.14
CA ASP A 32 -7.47 13.31 -10.59
C ASP A 32 -7.41 13.15 -12.12
N TYR A 33 -8.34 12.40 -12.70
CA TYR A 33 -8.43 12.28 -14.17
C TYR A 33 -8.75 13.62 -14.83
N LYS A 34 -9.64 14.42 -14.25
CA LYS A 34 -9.91 15.78 -14.75
C LYS A 34 -8.68 16.66 -14.68
N ALA A 35 -7.89 16.57 -13.62
CA ALA A 35 -6.65 17.34 -13.46
C ALA A 35 -5.62 16.97 -14.54
N VAL A 36 -5.41 15.66 -14.77
CA VAL A 36 -4.54 15.15 -15.84
C VAL A 36 -4.95 15.68 -17.21
N LEU A 37 -6.26 15.64 -17.53
CA LEU A 37 -6.78 16.16 -18.80
C LEU A 37 -6.64 17.69 -18.93
N ALA A 38 -6.84 18.43 -17.84
CA ALA A 38 -6.75 19.88 -17.82
C ALA A 38 -5.31 20.40 -17.87
N LYS A 39 -4.36 19.65 -17.31
CA LYS A 39 -2.92 20.00 -17.26
C LYS A 39 -2.05 18.79 -17.63
N PRO A 40 -1.96 18.41 -18.91
CA PRO A 40 -1.27 17.17 -19.33
C PRO A 40 0.23 17.11 -19.06
N LYS A 41 0.86 18.24 -18.68
CA LYS A 41 2.31 18.32 -18.37
C LYS A 41 2.61 18.42 -16.87
N ASP A 42 1.59 18.55 -16.04
CA ASP A 42 1.65 18.65 -14.58
C ASP A 42 0.54 17.75 -14.01
N ASP A 43 0.62 16.47 -14.39
CA ASP A 43 -0.48 15.51 -14.43
C ASP A 43 -0.32 14.42 -13.36
N TYR A 44 -0.06 14.85 -12.11
CA TYR A 44 0.09 13.91 -11.01
C TYR A 44 -1.14 13.01 -10.87
N LEU A 45 -0.93 11.71 -11.10
CA LEU A 45 -1.89 10.66 -10.85
C LEU A 45 -1.27 9.68 -9.83
N PRO A 46 -1.96 9.32 -8.73
CA PRO A 46 -1.40 8.41 -7.73
C PRO A 46 -0.91 7.08 -8.33
N CYS A 47 0.30 6.67 -7.95
CA CYS A 47 0.90 5.41 -8.40
C CYS A 47 0.25 4.19 -7.72
N ILE A 48 0.06 4.27 -6.40
CA ILE A 48 -0.73 3.31 -5.64
C ILE A 48 -2.19 3.75 -5.74
N THR A 49 -3.03 2.90 -6.33
CA THR A 49 -4.42 3.24 -6.61
C THR A 49 -5.32 2.88 -5.43
N THR A 50 -5.05 1.74 -4.80
CA THR A 50 -5.82 1.25 -3.66
C THR A 50 -4.96 0.47 -2.68
N VAL A 51 -5.35 0.48 -1.41
CA VAL A 51 -4.86 -0.43 -0.37
C VAL A 51 -6.05 -1.02 0.38
N GLN A 52 -6.18 -2.34 0.36
CA GLN A 52 -7.22 -3.09 1.03
C GLN A 52 -6.65 -3.83 2.25
N PHE A 53 -7.45 -3.88 3.32
CA PHE A 53 -7.10 -4.54 4.57
C PHE A 53 -8.10 -5.66 4.83
N ARG A 54 -7.61 -6.86 5.14
CA ARG A 54 -8.46 -8.01 5.47
C ARG A 54 -8.00 -8.65 6.76
N LEU A 55 -8.92 -8.83 7.71
CA LEU A 55 -8.64 -9.62 8.91
C LEU A 55 -9.00 -11.08 8.66
N ILE A 56 -8.10 -11.97 9.07
CA ILE A 56 -8.26 -13.41 9.10
C ILE A 56 -8.24 -13.86 10.56
N LYS A 57 -9.28 -14.58 10.96
CA LYS A 57 -9.39 -15.07 12.34
C LYS A 57 -8.28 -16.08 12.63
N ASN A 58 -7.64 -15.96 13.78
CA ASN A 58 -6.65 -16.91 14.29
C ASN A 58 -7.02 -17.30 15.74
N LYS A 59 -6.33 -18.29 16.32
CA LYS A 59 -6.62 -18.78 17.69
C LYS A 59 -6.45 -17.72 18.79
N LYS A 60 -5.64 -16.68 18.56
CA LYS A 60 -5.23 -15.65 19.53
C LYS A 60 -5.75 -14.24 19.20
N GLY A 61 -6.57 -14.07 18.17
CA GLY A 61 -7.00 -12.78 17.64
C GLY A 61 -7.11 -12.78 16.12
N TRP A 62 -6.56 -11.76 15.47
CA TRP A 62 -6.65 -11.55 14.02
C TRP A 62 -5.28 -11.40 13.36
N LYS A 63 -5.17 -11.86 12.12
CA LYS A 63 -4.07 -11.57 11.21
C LYS A 63 -4.55 -10.60 10.14
N MET A 64 -3.83 -9.50 9.92
CA MET A 64 -4.15 -8.50 8.91
C MET A 64 -3.33 -8.74 7.65
N ASN A 65 -3.99 -9.17 6.58
CA ASN A 65 -3.43 -9.12 5.23
C ASN A 65 -3.65 -7.72 4.67
N THR A 66 -2.63 -7.18 4.03
CA THR A 66 -2.69 -5.90 3.30
C THR A 66 -2.47 -6.20 1.83
N ILE A 67 -3.36 -5.71 0.97
CA ILE A 67 -3.29 -5.91 -0.48
C ILE A 67 -3.26 -4.53 -1.13
N PHE A 68 -2.23 -4.23 -1.93
CA PHE A 68 -2.18 -2.97 -2.67
C PHE A 68 -2.31 -3.19 -4.17
N ASN A 69 -2.89 -2.21 -4.86
CA ASN A 69 -2.84 -2.15 -6.32
C ASN A 69 -2.07 -0.89 -6.73
N ALA A 70 -1.14 -1.03 -7.66
CA ALA A 70 -0.38 0.07 -8.21
C ALA A 70 -0.47 0.07 -9.74
N ARG A 71 -0.77 1.23 -10.31
CA ARG A 71 -0.77 1.41 -11.77
C ARG A 71 0.66 1.43 -12.34
N SER A 72 1.61 1.92 -11.54
CA SER A 72 3.00 2.10 -11.92
C SER A 72 3.86 2.18 -10.67
N ILE A 73 5.04 1.57 -10.66
CA ILE A 73 6.03 1.68 -9.59
C ILE A 73 7.41 1.83 -10.22
N ASP A 74 8.12 2.88 -9.82
CA ASP A 74 9.57 2.95 -9.98
C ASP A 74 10.22 1.92 -9.05
N ALA A 75 10.66 0.83 -9.66
CA ALA A 75 11.18 -0.36 -9.00
C ALA A 75 12.50 -0.11 -8.27
N PHE A 76 13.26 0.89 -8.69
CA PHE A 76 14.59 1.15 -8.15
C PHE A 76 14.58 2.23 -7.07
N GLN A 77 14.04 3.42 -7.38
CA GLN A 77 14.20 4.57 -6.49
C GLN A 77 13.09 4.68 -5.44
N LYS A 78 11.88 4.17 -5.72
CA LYS A 78 10.68 4.44 -4.90
C LYS A 78 10.00 3.21 -4.32
N ALA A 79 10.16 2.03 -4.93
CA ALA A 79 9.46 0.82 -4.52
C ALA A 79 9.66 0.48 -3.03
N SER A 80 10.91 0.52 -2.54
CA SER A 80 11.22 0.23 -1.14
C SER A 80 10.49 1.18 -0.18
N GLY A 81 10.52 2.49 -0.46
CA GLY A 81 9.82 3.50 0.32
C GLY A 81 8.29 3.31 0.31
N ASN A 82 7.72 2.97 -0.85
CA ASN A 82 6.30 2.67 -0.99
C ASN A 82 5.88 1.47 -0.13
N LEU A 83 6.65 0.37 -0.17
CA LEU A 83 6.35 -0.82 0.62
C LEU A 83 6.43 -0.53 2.12
N VAL A 84 7.48 0.18 2.57
CA VAL A 84 7.61 0.59 3.98
C VAL A 84 6.43 1.46 4.41
N ALA A 85 6.03 2.44 3.59
CA ALA A 85 4.90 3.31 3.89
C ALA A 85 3.59 2.52 4.05
N ILE A 86 3.33 1.55 3.17
CA ILE A 86 2.14 0.68 3.27
C ILE A 86 2.19 -0.15 4.55
N VAL A 87 3.33 -0.76 4.90
CA VAL A 87 3.48 -1.54 6.14
C VAL A 87 3.22 -0.67 7.38
N LEU A 88 3.76 0.55 7.40
CA LEU A 88 3.54 1.48 8.50
C LEU A 88 2.07 1.90 8.62
N LEU A 89 1.40 2.11 7.49
CA LEU A 89 -0.04 2.36 7.44
C LEU A 89 -0.82 1.17 8.02
N SER A 90 -0.52 -0.06 7.58
CA SER A 90 -1.13 -1.28 8.13
C SER A 90 -0.91 -1.41 9.61
N LYS A 91 0.30 -1.14 10.10
CA LYS A 91 0.64 -1.17 11.54
C LYS A 91 -0.21 -0.18 12.33
N LYS A 92 -0.39 1.04 11.80
CA LYS A 92 -1.20 2.08 12.43
C LYS A 92 -2.68 1.68 12.50
N ILE A 93 -3.23 1.08 11.44
CA ILE A 93 -4.62 0.62 11.38
C ILE A 93 -4.82 -0.59 12.31
N ALA A 94 -3.94 -1.60 12.25
CA ALA A 94 -3.99 -2.78 13.10
C ALA A 94 -4.00 -2.44 14.59
N LYS A 95 -3.14 -1.50 15.02
CA LYS A 95 -3.08 -1.03 16.41
C LYS A 95 -4.41 -0.41 16.86
N GLN A 96 -5.06 0.37 16.00
CA GLN A 96 -6.35 1.00 16.33
C GLN A 96 -7.47 -0.02 16.41
N ILE A 97 -7.54 -0.96 15.46
CA ILE A 97 -8.55 -2.03 15.48
C ILE A 97 -8.35 -2.93 16.71
N ALA A 98 -7.11 -3.31 17.03
CA ALA A 98 -6.82 -4.14 18.21
C ALA A 98 -7.31 -3.50 19.51
N LYS A 99 -7.16 -2.18 19.63
CA LYS A 99 -7.70 -1.41 20.77
C LYS A 99 -9.22 -1.50 20.84
N ASN A 100 -9.91 -1.40 19.71
CA ASN A 100 -11.37 -1.44 19.64
C ASN A 100 -11.93 -2.84 19.92
N LEU A 101 -11.32 -3.88 19.33
CA LEU A 101 -11.77 -5.27 19.48
C LEU A 101 -11.32 -5.92 20.80
N LYS A 102 -10.40 -5.28 21.54
CA LYS A 102 -9.78 -5.82 22.77
C LYS A 102 -9.10 -7.19 22.55
N VAL A 103 -8.65 -7.46 21.34
CA VAL A 103 -7.88 -8.65 20.97
C VAL A 103 -6.72 -8.27 20.05
N PRO A 104 -5.62 -9.03 20.04
CA PRO A 104 -4.50 -8.78 19.14
C PRO A 104 -4.90 -8.78 17.66
N VAL A 105 -4.32 -7.83 16.91
CA VAL A 105 -4.37 -7.79 15.45
C VAL A 105 -2.94 -7.68 14.96
N ASP A 106 -2.37 -8.80 14.54
CA ASP A 106 -1.00 -8.83 14.06
C ASP A 106 -0.96 -8.60 12.54
N LEU A 107 0.11 -7.97 12.06
CA LEU A 107 0.39 -7.94 10.63
C LEU A 107 0.65 -9.35 10.11
N ASN A 108 0.29 -9.56 8.85
CA ASN A 108 0.55 -10.79 8.11
C ASN A 108 1.13 -10.43 6.74
N THR A 109 0.55 -10.92 5.64
CA THR A 109 1.08 -10.68 4.30
C THR A 109 0.88 -9.24 3.85
N LEU A 110 1.85 -8.76 3.07
CA LEU A 110 1.70 -7.61 2.19
C LEU A 110 1.77 -8.15 0.75
N ASP A 111 0.63 -8.20 0.10
CA ASP A 111 0.49 -8.66 -1.28
C ASP A 111 0.21 -7.46 -2.19
N GLY A 112 0.55 -7.55 -3.47
CA GLY A 112 0.24 -6.48 -4.40
C GLY A 112 0.18 -6.87 -5.85
N ILE A 113 -0.62 -6.12 -6.61
CA ILE A 113 -0.67 -6.17 -8.07
C ILE A 113 -0.07 -4.87 -8.59
N ILE A 114 0.93 -5.00 -9.45
CA ILE A 114 1.61 -3.88 -10.09
C ILE A 114 1.41 -4.02 -11.59
N THR A 115 0.79 -3.04 -12.23
CA THR A 115 0.55 -3.07 -13.68
C THR A 115 1.83 -2.78 -14.46
N ASP A 116 2.58 -1.77 -14.03
CA ASP A 116 3.84 -1.36 -14.65
C ASP A 116 4.91 -1.21 -13.56
N ALA A 117 6.00 -1.96 -13.70
CA ALA A 117 7.15 -1.86 -12.83
C ALA A 117 8.36 -1.53 -13.70
N HIS A 118 8.90 -0.33 -13.53
CA HIS A 118 9.90 0.22 -14.43
C HIS A 118 11.11 0.75 -13.68
N ILE A 119 12.21 0.92 -14.41
CA ILE A 119 13.43 1.58 -13.96
C ILE A 119 13.70 2.67 -14.97
N TYR A 120 13.91 3.89 -14.48
CA TYR A 120 14.21 5.02 -15.35
C TYR A 120 15.61 4.90 -15.97
N GLN A 121 15.75 5.32 -17.23
CA GLN A 121 16.97 5.18 -18.01
C GLN A 121 18.17 5.84 -17.32
N GLU A 122 17.97 7.00 -16.70
CA GLU A 122 18.97 7.73 -15.94
C GLU A 122 19.50 6.97 -14.72
N THR A 123 18.78 5.97 -14.22
CA THR A 123 19.14 5.17 -13.04
C THR A 123 19.50 3.72 -13.32
N ILE A 124 19.51 3.34 -14.60
CA ILE A 124 19.73 1.93 -14.98
C ILE A 124 21.12 1.42 -14.62
N ASN A 125 22.14 2.29 -14.65
CA ASN A 125 23.51 1.93 -14.31
C ASN A 125 23.65 1.65 -12.82
N ASP A 126 23.11 2.55 -11.98
CA ASP A 126 23.09 2.39 -10.52
C ASP A 126 22.33 1.12 -10.12
N ALA A 127 21.20 0.84 -10.79
CA ALA A 127 20.42 -0.38 -10.57
C ALA A 127 21.23 -1.64 -10.88
N LYS A 128 21.98 -1.64 -12.00
CA LYS A 128 22.86 -2.76 -12.37
C LYS A 128 24.00 -2.95 -11.37
N GLU A 129 24.63 -1.87 -10.94
CA GLU A 129 25.71 -1.92 -9.94
C GLU A 129 25.21 -2.54 -8.64
N LEU A 130 24.03 -2.11 -8.15
CA LEU A 130 23.44 -2.65 -6.94
C LEU A 130 23.20 -4.16 -7.04
N VAL A 131 22.59 -4.62 -8.14
CA VAL A 131 22.33 -6.05 -8.36
C VAL A 131 23.63 -6.85 -8.40
N ASN A 132 24.65 -6.34 -9.10
CA ASN A 132 25.95 -7.01 -9.20
C ASN A 132 26.65 -7.12 -7.84
N LYS A 133 26.60 -6.04 -7.03
CA LYS A 133 27.16 -6.03 -5.68
C LYS A 133 26.57 -7.16 -4.82
N TYR A 134 25.25 -7.35 -4.86
CA TYR A 134 24.61 -8.41 -4.08
C TYR A 134 24.84 -9.82 -4.64
N LYS A 135 24.93 -9.98 -5.97
CA LYS A 135 25.28 -11.28 -6.57
C LYS A 135 26.66 -11.77 -6.13
N ASN A 136 27.63 -10.87 -6.01
CA ASN A 136 28.99 -11.21 -5.59
C ASN A 136 29.13 -11.46 -4.08
N ILE A 137 28.12 -11.11 -3.28
CA ILE A 137 28.09 -11.40 -1.83
C ILE A 137 27.46 -12.77 -1.55
N CYS A 138 26.56 -13.22 -2.43
CA CYS A 138 25.82 -14.48 -2.28
C CYS A 138 26.44 -15.68 -3.02
N ASN A 139 27.53 -15.46 -3.76
CA ASN A 139 28.38 -16.50 -4.36
C ASN A 139 29.70 -16.58 -3.59
#